data_AF-A0A920V544-F1
#
_entry.id   AF-A0A920V544-F1
#
_cell.length_a   1.000
_cell.length_b   1.000
_cell.length_c   1.000
_cell.angle_alpha   90.00
_cell.angle_beta   90.00
_cell.angle_gamma   90.00
#
_symmetry.space_group_name_H-M   'P 1'
#
loop_
_entity.id
_entity.type
_entity.pdbx_description
1 polymer ?
#
loop_
_entity_poly.entity_id
_entity_poly.type
_entity_poly.pdbx_seq_one_letter_code
_entity_poly.pdbx_strand_id
1 'polypeptide(L)'
;MKNLLQSLLLFFLFISFTGSSSIDENEKFLSFLEQEWQWELAQNPVYATKMGVKGFETQWRDDSLKGIKLREAHIQNSFVELKKFDLNSLNQNKSIEFKALYQLTQTALNISKYNRYLFPFNHRGGVQLAHEAVESLPLNTAEGLQVLD
;
A
#
# COMPACT_ATOMS: atom_id res chain seq x y z
N MET A 1 -52.65 24.03 -15.99
CA MET A 1 -51.77 24.62 -14.93
C MET A 1 -51.57 23.68 -13.74
N LYS A 2 -52.62 23.07 -13.16
CA LYS A 2 -52.49 22.07 -12.07
C LYS A 2 -51.56 20.89 -12.39
N ASN A 3 -51.68 20.29 -13.58
CA ASN A 3 -50.86 19.13 -13.98
C ASN A 3 -49.39 19.49 -14.27
N LEU A 4 -49.12 20.76 -14.63
CA LEU A 4 -47.75 21.29 -14.80
C LEU A 4 -47.08 21.50 -13.43
N LEU A 5 -47.85 22.01 -12.46
CA LEU A 5 -47.40 22.20 -11.08
C LEU A 5 -47.13 20.85 -10.38
N GLN A 6 -47.99 19.85 -10.61
CA GLN A 6 -47.82 18.49 -10.09
C GLN A 6 -46.61 17.77 -10.71
N SER A 7 -46.36 17.98 -12.01
CA SER A 7 -45.17 17.44 -12.69
C SER A 7 -43.88 18.09 -12.17
N LEU A 8 -43.89 19.38 -11.81
CA LEU A 8 -42.75 20.06 -11.17
C LEU A 8 -42.49 19.55 -9.75
N LEU A 9 -43.54 19.28 -8.97
CA LEU A 9 -43.44 18.71 -7.61
C LEU A 9 -42.89 17.28 -7.61
N LEU A 10 -43.26 16.44 -8.60
CA LEU A 10 -42.70 15.10 -8.79
C LEU A 10 -41.21 15.13 -9.19
N PHE A 11 -40.78 16.15 -9.95
CA PHE A 11 -39.38 16.32 -10.33
C PHE A 11 -38.50 16.77 -9.15
N PHE A 12 -39.01 17.65 -8.28
CA PHE A 12 -38.33 18.06 -7.05
C PHE A 12 -38.21 16.93 -6.02
N LEU A 13 -39.17 16.01 -5.97
CA LEU A 13 -39.10 14.82 -5.11
C LEU A 13 -38.01 13.84 -5.56
N PHE A 14 -37.74 13.76 -6.87
CA PHE A 14 -36.69 12.88 -7.44
C PHE A 14 -35.27 13.36 -7.14
N ILE A 15 -35.04 14.68 -7.10
CA ILE A 15 -33.71 15.26 -6.81
C ILE A 15 -33.31 15.05 -5.33
N SER A 16 -34.30 14.96 -4.44
CA SER A 16 -34.07 14.79 -2.99
C SER A 16 -33.67 13.37 -2.59
N PHE A 17 -33.71 12.40 -3.51
CA PHE A 17 -33.23 11.02 -3.30
C PHE A 17 -31.87 10.75 -3.95
N THR A 18 -31.10 11.81 -4.24
CA THR A 18 -29.65 11.64 -4.42
C THR A 18 -29.03 11.43 -3.04
N GLY A 19 -29.18 10.22 -2.51
CA GLY A 19 -28.46 9.78 -1.31
C GLY A 19 -26.97 10.05 -1.53
N SER A 20 -26.39 10.89 -0.68
CA SER A 20 -24.95 11.05 -0.62
C SER A 20 -24.35 9.67 -0.35
N SER A 21 -23.80 9.01 -1.38
CA SER A 21 -22.98 7.83 -1.16
C SER A 21 -21.66 8.31 -0.55
N SER A 22 -21.68 8.60 0.75
CA SER A 22 -20.42 8.60 1.49
C SER A 22 -19.78 7.24 1.21
N ILE A 23 -18.60 7.25 0.60
CA ILE A 23 -17.81 6.02 0.43
C ILE A 23 -17.71 5.39 1.82
N ASP A 24 -18.09 4.11 1.93
CA ASP A 24 -17.96 3.36 3.17
C ASP A 24 -16.50 3.45 3.65
N GLU A 25 -16.30 3.91 4.89
CA GLU A 25 -14.97 4.13 5.44
C GLU A 25 -14.16 2.81 5.47
N ASN A 26 -14.85 1.66 5.57
CA ASN A 26 -14.23 0.34 5.48
C ASN A 26 -13.71 0.05 4.06
N GLU A 27 -14.50 0.32 3.02
CA GLU A 27 -14.08 0.16 1.62
C GLU A 27 -12.95 1.11 1.24
N LYS A 28 -12.99 2.35 1.75
CA LYS A 28 -11.90 3.31 1.61
C LYS A 28 -10.62 2.80 2.26
N PHE A 29 -10.72 2.20 3.45
CA PHE A 29 -9.55 1.65 4.15
C PHE A 29 -9.01 0.41 3.45
N LEU A 30 -9.88 -0.49 2.97
CA LEU A 30 -9.48 -1.63 2.13
C LEU A 30 -8.75 -1.17 0.87
N SER A 31 -9.27 -0.16 0.18
CA SER A 31 -8.64 0.40 -1.01
C SER A 31 -7.28 1.02 -0.69
N PHE A 32 -7.11 1.62 0.49
CA PHE A 32 -5.82 2.12 0.95
C PHE A 32 -4.83 0.99 1.22
N LEU A 33 -5.26 -0.08 1.90
CA LEU A 33 -4.42 -1.26 2.13
C LEU A 33 -3.93 -1.90 0.83
N GLU A 34 -4.82 -2.01 -0.16
CA GLU A 34 -4.46 -2.56 -1.47
C GLU A 34 -3.40 -1.69 -2.17
N GLN A 35 -3.56 -0.37 -2.13
CA GLN A 35 -2.56 0.55 -2.70
C GLN A 35 -1.20 0.44 -2.00
N GLU A 36 -1.19 0.39 -0.67
CA GLU A 36 0.05 0.21 0.09
C GLU A 36 0.70 -1.15 -0.20
N TRP A 37 -0.09 -2.20 -0.37
CA TRP A 37 0.40 -3.53 -0.71
C TRP A 37 1.07 -3.56 -2.09
N GLN A 38 0.40 -3.03 -3.12
CA GLN A 38 0.97 -2.95 -4.46
C GLN A 38 2.25 -2.09 -4.49
N TRP A 39 2.27 -0.98 -3.73
CA TRP A 39 3.45 -0.15 -3.60
C TRP A 39 4.60 -0.89 -2.91
N GLU A 40 4.33 -1.62 -1.83
CA GLU A 40 5.35 -2.38 -1.09
C GLU A 40 5.98 -3.46 -1.96
N LEU A 41 5.18 -4.18 -2.74
CA LEU A 41 5.67 -5.17 -3.71
C LEU A 41 6.58 -4.50 -4.76
N ALA A 42 6.14 -3.39 -5.35
CA ALA A 42 6.90 -2.67 -6.36
C ALA A 42 8.22 -2.10 -5.83
N GLN A 43 8.25 -1.67 -4.56
CA GLN A 43 9.44 -1.12 -3.92
C GLN A 43 10.36 -2.18 -3.28
N ASN A 44 9.93 -3.44 -3.22
CA ASN A 44 10.71 -4.55 -2.67
C ASN A 44 10.58 -5.80 -3.57
N PRO A 45 11.16 -5.80 -4.78
CA PRO A 45 10.95 -6.88 -5.75
C PRO A 45 11.34 -8.28 -5.27
N VAL A 46 12.47 -8.42 -4.57
CA VAL A 46 12.90 -9.71 -3.99
C VAL A 46 11.87 -10.24 -2.98
N TYR A 47 11.26 -9.34 -2.19
CA TYR A 47 10.17 -9.72 -1.29
C TYR A 47 8.91 -10.11 -2.08
N ALA A 48 8.57 -9.40 -3.15
CA ALA A 48 7.45 -9.74 -4.02
C ALA A 48 7.60 -11.14 -4.62
N THR A 49 8.78 -11.47 -5.15
CA THR A 49 9.12 -12.82 -5.64
C THR A 49 8.98 -13.86 -4.53
N LYS A 50 9.49 -13.59 -3.33
CA LYS A 50 9.36 -14.49 -2.17
C LYS A 50 7.90 -14.74 -1.76
N MET A 51 7.01 -13.78 -1.98
CA MET A 51 5.57 -13.92 -1.76
C MET A 51 4.84 -14.63 -2.92
N GLY A 52 5.56 -15.03 -3.97
CA GLY A 52 5.01 -15.70 -5.16
C GLY A 52 4.39 -14.75 -6.18
N VAL A 53 4.63 -13.45 -6.08
CA VAL A 53 4.17 -12.46 -7.05
C VAL A 53 5.11 -12.48 -8.26
N LYS A 54 4.52 -12.78 -9.43
CA LYS A 54 5.26 -12.90 -10.68
C LYS A 54 5.66 -11.53 -11.27
N GLY A 55 6.72 -11.50 -12.05
CA GLY A 55 7.19 -10.33 -12.81
C GLY A 55 8.28 -9.51 -12.11
N PHE A 56 8.70 -9.91 -10.92
CA PHE A 56 9.72 -9.24 -10.10
C PHE A 56 11.05 -10.02 -10.02
N GLU A 57 11.12 -11.20 -10.63
CA GLU A 57 12.19 -12.19 -10.47
C GLU A 57 13.58 -11.67 -10.88
N THR A 58 13.61 -10.70 -11.80
CA THR A 58 14.84 -10.11 -12.35
C THR A 58 15.16 -8.72 -11.77
N GLN A 59 14.37 -8.25 -10.80
CA GLN A 59 14.43 -6.88 -10.31
C GLN A 59 15.09 -6.79 -8.92
N TRP A 60 15.87 -5.73 -8.73
CA TRP A 60 16.42 -5.35 -7.43
C TRP A 60 15.75 -4.09 -6.92
N ARG A 61 15.73 -3.92 -5.59
CA ARG A 61 15.32 -2.68 -4.96
C ARG A 61 16.25 -1.54 -5.41
N ASP A 62 15.68 -0.37 -5.71
CA ASP A 62 16.47 0.84 -5.91
C ASP A 62 16.99 1.36 -4.55
N ASP A 63 18.24 1.02 -4.23
CA ASP A 63 18.94 1.48 -3.03
C ASP A 63 19.79 2.75 -3.28
N SER A 64 19.57 3.45 -4.40
CA SER A 64 20.10 4.79 -4.58
C SER A 64 19.48 5.77 -3.57
N LEU A 65 20.15 6.91 -3.34
CA LEU A 65 19.57 7.98 -2.51
C LEU A 65 18.20 8.44 -3.02
N LYS A 66 17.97 8.43 -4.33
CA LYS A 66 16.68 8.78 -4.93
C LYS A 66 15.60 7.79 -4.50
N GLY A 67 15.84 6.49 -4.66
CA GLY A 67 14.91 5.44 -4.25
C GLY A 67 14.62 5.48 -2.75
N ILE A 68 15.67 5.69 -1.93
CA ILE A 68 15.51 5.85 -0.48
C ILE A 68 14.62 7.05 -0.14
N LYS A 69 14.88 8.23 -0.72
CA LYS A 69 14.08 9.43 -0.48
C LYS A 69 12.64 9.29 -0.96
N LEU A 70 12.41 8.59 -2.06
CA LEU A 70 11.07 8.27 -2.54
C LEU A 70 10.29 7.46 -1.48
N ARG A 71 10.92 6.43 -0.90
CA ARG A 71 10.28 5.61 0.14
C ARG A 71 10.06 6.36 1.45
N GLU A 72 11.02 7.20 1.86
CA GLU A 72 10.84 8.08 3.03
C GLU A 72 9.65 9.04 2.85
N ALA A 73 9.51 9.63 1.66
CA ALA A 73 8.39 10.50 1.33
C ALA A 73 7.06 9.74 1.30
N HIS A 74 7.05 8.51 0.76
CA HIS A 74 5.86 7.66 0.78
C HIS A 74 5.37 7.38 2.20
N ILE A 75 6.27 6.99 3.12
CA ILE A 75 5.92 6.76 4.54
C ILE A 75 5.28 8.01 5.17
N GLN A 76 5.80 9.20 4.87
CA GLN A 76 5.22 10.46 5.36
C GLN A 76 3.81 10.68 4.80
N ASN A 77 3.63 10.47 3.50
CA ASN A 77 2.33 10.64 2.83
C ASN A 77 1.32 9.61 3.37
N SER A 78 1.67 8.32 3.45
CA SER A 78 0.82 7.27 4.02
C SER A 78 0.40 7.60 5.45
N PHE A 79 1.31 8.15 6.27
CA PHE A 79 0.98 8.57 7.64
C PHE A 79 -0.03 9.73 7.67
N VAL A 80 0.09 10.69 6.75
CA VAL A 80 -0.87 11.80 6.61
C VAL A 80 -2.22 11.29 6.13
N GLU A 81 -2.26 10.39 5.14
CA GLU A 81 -3.51 9.77 4.66
C GLU A 81 -4.19 8.94 5.75
N LEU A 82 -3.44 8.15 6.51
CA LEU A 82 -3.96 7.35 7.62
C LEU A 82 -4.69 8.21 8.68
N LYS A 83 -4.23 9.44 8.92
CA LYS A 83 -4.88 10.35 9.87
C LYS A 83 -6.24 10.89 9.41
N LYS A 84 -6.58 10.74 8.13
CA LYS A 84 -7.86 11.20 7.56
C LYS A 84 -8.98 10.17 7.72
N PHE A 85 -8.68 8.99 8.25
CA PHE A 85 -9.70 7.97 8.47
C PHE A 85 -10.54 8.25 9.71
N ASP A 86 -11.86 8.06 9.61
CA ASP A 86 -12.76 8.12 10.76
C ASP A 86 -12.86 6.77 11.45
N LEU A 87 -12.17 6.63 12.58
CA LEU A 87 -12.12 5.38 13.36
C LEU A 87 -13.49 4.94 13.89
N ASN A 88 -14.45 5.86 14.08
CA ASN A 88 -15.78 5.52 14.56
C ASN A 88 -16.64 4.87 13.48
N SER A 89 -16.29 5.11 12.21
CA SER A 89 -16.98 4.55 11.04
C SER A 89 -16.38 3.22 10.57
N LEU A 90 -15.25 2.78 11.15
CA LEU A 90 -14.66 1.47 10.89
C LEU A 90 -15.33 0.38 11.72
N ASN A 91 -15.55 -0.78 11.10
CA ASN A 91 -15.96 -1.97 11.84
C ASN A 91 -14.83 -2.49 12.74
N GLN A 92 -15.16 -3.42 13.63
CA GLN A 92 -14.20 -3.92 14.64
C GLN A 92 -12.93 -4.49 14.02
N ASN A 93 -13.04 -5.27 12.95
CA ASN A 93 -11.87 -5.88 12.29
C ASN A 93 -10.99 -4.81 11.64
N LYS A 94 -11.60 -3.87 10.90
CA LYS A 94 -10.86 -2.76 10.26
C LYS A 94 -10.24 -1.81 11.26
N SER A 95 -10.86 -1.61 12.42
CA SER A 95 -10.27 -0.83 13.52
C SER A 95 -8.98 -1.47 14.05
N ILE A 96 -8.90 -2.81 14.12
CA ILE A 96 -7.70 -3.52 14.56
C ILE A 96 -6.61 -3.42 13.49
N GLU A 97 -6.93 -3.71 12.23
CA GLU A 97 -6.01 -3.62 11.10
C GLU A 97 -5.45 -2.20 10.96
N PHE A 98 -6.31 -1.17 11.08
CA PHE A 98 -5.92 0.24 11.07
C PHE A 98 -4.90 0.55 12.16
N LYS A 99 -5.14 0.11 13.41
CA LYS A 99 -4.22 0.35 14.53
C LYS A 99 -2.86 -0.27 14.28
N ALA A 100 -2.82 -1.49 13.73
CA ALA A 100 -1.57 -2.16 13.40
C ALA A 100 -0.78 -1.38 12.34
N LEU A 101 -1.43 -0.99 11.24
CA LEU A 101 -0.78 -0.24 10.18
C LEU A 101 -0.34 1.16 10.63
N TYR A 102 -1.16 1.84 11.44
CA TYR A 102 -0.80 3.14 12.02
C TYR A 102 0.46 3.04 12.88
N GLN A 103 0.55 2.02 13.75
CA GLN A 103 1.73 1.79 14.59
C GLN A 103 2.99 1.47 13.76
N LEU A 104 2.87 0.63 12.74
CA LEU A 104 3.97 0.30 11.83
C LEU A 104 4.47 1.55 11.10
N THR A 105 3.55 2.33 10.52
CA THR A 105 3.87 3.54 9.75
C THR A 105 4.48 4.62 10.66
N GLN A 106 3.91 4.84 11.85
CA GLN A 106 4.45 5.78 12.82
C GLN A 106 5.87 5.37 13.26
N THR A 107 6.11 4.08 13.48
CA THR A 107 7.43 3.57 13.81
C THR A 107 8.42 3.80 12.67
N ALA A 108 8.02 3.50 11.43
CA ALA A 108 8.83 3.74 10.24
C ALA A 108 9.19 5.23 10.06
N LEU A 109 8.24 6.13 10.32
CA LEU A 109 8.48 7.57 10.30
C LEU A 109 9.49 7.98 11.40
N ASN A 110 9.30 7.50 12.63
CA ASN A 110 10.15 7.84 13.77
C ASN A 110 11.61 7.40 13.59
N ILE A 111 11.83 6.26 12.92
CA ILE A 111 13.18 5.73 12.68
C ILE A 111 13.85 6.32 11.43
N SER A 112 13.09 6.92 10.51
CA SER A 112 13.62 7.53 9.27
C SER A 112 14.71 8.58 9.55
N LYS A 113 14.55 9.35 10.64
CA LYS A 113 15.52 10.38 11.06
C LYS A 113 16.93 9.88 11.38
N TYR A 114 17.09 8.58 11.62
CA TYR A 114 18.39 7.99 11.96
C TYR A 114 19.19 7.55 10.74
N ASN A 115 18.72 7.82 9.52
CA ASN A 115 19.46 7.56 8.26
C ASN A 115 20.06 6.14 8.20
N ARG A 116 19.27 5.11 8.54
CA ARG A 116 19.74 3.72 8.62
C ARG A 116 20.38 3.21 7.32
N TYR A 117 20.06 3.82 6.18
CA TYR A 117 20.69 3.51 4.89
C TYR A 117 22.22 3.76 4.87
N LEU A 118 22.75 4.54 5.81
CA LEU A 118 24.20 4.72 6.00
C LEU A 118 24.90 3.49 6.64
N PHE A 119 24.12 2.53 7.13
CA PHE A 119 24.59 1.24 7.63
C PHE A 119 23.93 0.10 6.82
N PRO A 120 24.36 -0.11 5.57
CA PRO A 120 23.65 -0.97 4.61
C PRO A 120 23.75 -2.47 4.90
N PHE A 121 24.56 -2.90 5.88
CA PHE A 121 24.67 -4.30 6.25
C PHE A 121 24.94 -4.48 7.75
N ASN A 122 24.54 -5.65 8.27
CA ASN A 122 24.89 -6.18 9.58
C ASN A 122 24.80 -7.71 9.56
N HIS A 123 24.95 -8.38 10.71
CA HIS A 123 24.90 -9.84 10.79
C HIS A 123 23.55 -10.48 10.37
N ARG A 124 22.48 -9.70 10.22
CA ARG A 124 21.12 -10.14 9.83
C ARG A 124 20.70 -9.68 8.43
N GLY A 125 21.58 -9.04 7.66
CA GLY A 125 21.18 -8.48 6.36
C GLY A 125 22.25 -7.66 5.67
N GLY A 126 22.07 -7.43 4.38
CA GLY A 126 22.97 -6.65 3.54
C GLY A 126 23.48 -7.46 2.35
N VAL A 127 24.32 -6.84 1.53
CA VAL A 127 24.78 -7.41 0.24
C VAL A 127 25.47 -8.78 0.41
N GLN A 128 26.10 -9.06 1.55
CA GLN A 128 26.71 -10.36 1.81
C GLN A 128 25.70 -11.52 1.85
N LEU A 129 24.42 -11.23 2.12
CA LEU A 129 23.33 -12.20 2.10
C LEU A 129 22.52 -12.16 0.79
N ALA A 130 22.96 -11.41 -0.23
CA ALA A 130 22.21 -11.26 -1.48
C ALA A 130 21.98 -12.60 -2.22
N HIS A 131 22.86 -13.59 -2.01
CA HIS A 131 22.71 -14.93 -2.57
C HIS A 131 21.45 -15.66 -2.07
N GLU A 132 20.95 -15.32 -0.88
CA GLU A 132 19.70 -15.88 -0.33
C GLU A 132 18.48 -15.53 -1.20
N ALA A 133 18.56 -14.48 -2.02
CA ALA A 133 17.48 -14.13 -2.96
C ALA A 133 17.20 -15.25 -3.97
N VAL A 134 18.22 -16.02 -4.36
CA VAL A 134 18.08 -17.14 -5.31
C VAL A 134 17.18 -18.24 -4.74
N GLU A 135 17.15 -18.41 -3.42
CA GLU A 135 16.28 -19.40 -2.75
C GLU A 135 14.79 -19.11 -2.93
N SER A 136 14.43 -17.87 -3.30
CA SER A 136 13.06 -17.47 -3.55
C SER A 136 12.62 -17.65 -5.02
N LEU A 137 13.54 -17.99 -5.92
CA LEU A 137 13.24 -18.09 -7.35
C LEU A 137 12.51 -19.41 -7.71
N PRO A 138 11.49 -19.36 -8.58
CA PRO A 138 10.80 -20.55 -9.06
C PRO A 138 11.59 -21.29 -10.15
N LEU A 139 12.69 -21.94 -9.77
CA LEU A 139 13.63 -22.63 -10.68
C LEU A 139 13.13 -23.98 -11.25
N ASN A 140 11.83 -24.26 -11.14
CA ASN A 140 11.20 -25.50 -11.61
C ASN A 140 10.55 -25.36 -13.00
N THR A 141 10.76 -24.23 -13.69
CA THR A 141 10.22 -23.94 -15.02
C THR A 141 11.32 -23.45 -15.96
N ALA A 142 11.13 -23.64 -17.26
CA ALA A 142 12.07 -23.13 -18.27
C ALA A 142 12.22 -21.61 -18.21
N GLU A 143 11.13 -20.88 -17.92
CA GLU A 143 11.13 -19.43 -17.70
C GLU A 143 11.92 -19.05 -16.43
N GLY A 144 11.71 -19.76 -15.32
CA GLY A 144 12.44 -19.51 -14.07
C GLY A 144 13.95 -19.76 -14.17
N LEU A 145 14.39 -20.68 -15.03
CA LEU A 145 15.82 -20.92 -15.28
C LEU A 145 16.48 -19.78 -16.06
N GLN A 146 15.74 -19.04 -16.88
CA GLN A 146 16.28 -17.89 -17.65
C GLN A 146 16.70 -16.72 -16.77
N VAL A 147 16.28 -16.68 -15.51
CA VAL A 147 16.67 -15.64 -14.55
C VAL A 147 18.14 -15.80 -14.09
N LEU A 148 18.76 -16.96 -14.37
CA LEU A 148 20.14 -17.27 -13.98
C LEU A 148 21.18 -16.93 -15.08
N ASP A 149 20.75 -16.64 -16.30
CA ASP A 149 21.59 -16.31 -17.46
C ASP A 149 21.85 -14.80 -17.59
#